data_AF-A0A8B6D5S1-F1
#
_entry.id   AF-A0A8B6D5S1-F1
#
_cell.length_a   1.000
_cell.length_b   1.000
_cell.length_c   1.000
_cell.angle_alpha   90.00
_cell.angle_beta   90.00
_cell.angle_gamma   90.00
#
_symmetry.space_group_name_H-M   'P 1'
#
loop_
_entity.id
_entity.type
_entity.pdbx_description
1 polymer ?
#
loop_
_entity_poly.entity_id
_entity_poly.type
_entity_poly.pdbx_seq_one_letter_code
_entity_poly.pdbx_strand_id
1 'polypeptide(L)'
;MDSSTIFPISAWTVFGQPIRTNNDVEGWHNRLNRKAKGASLHLYVMLKVLSDEARYLPMQIQLVSEHKLTRYQRAATKRSQSKLMELWDSYRSQQLTVTQLMTSVALIVVPSVEQ
;
A
#
# COMPACT_ATOMS: atom_id res chain seq x y z
N MET A 1 25.73 8.32 -6.09
CA MET A 1 24.80 7.74 -5.10
C MET A 1 24.45 6.36 -5.60
N ASP A 2 24.89 5.36 -4.86
CA ASP A 2 25.10 4.00 -5.34
C ASP A 2 23.80 3.32 -5.78
N SER A 3 23.66 3.12 -7.08
CA SER A 3 22.58 2.37 -7.69
C SER A 3 22.88 0.89 -7.56
N SER A 4 22.67 0.32 -6.38
CA SER A 4 22.64 -1.14 -6.24
C SER A 4 21.61 -1.70 -7.22
N THR A 5 22.09 -2.47 -8.20
CA THR A 5 21.25 -3.12 -9.22
C THR A 5 20.37 -4.21 -8.64
N ILE A 6 20.82 -4.84 -7.55
CA ILE A 6 20.07 -5.88 -6.85
C ILE A 6 18.98 -5.24 -5.98
N PHE A 7 19.28 -4.08 -5.40
CA PHE A 7 18.53 -3.50 -4.31
C PHE A 7 18.33 -1.98 -4.48
N PRO A 8 17.56 -1.54 -5.49
CA PRO A 8 17.38 -0.13 -5.80
C PRO A 8 16.61 0.60 -4.68
N ILE A 9 16.91 1.88 -4.43
CA ILE A 9 16.27 2.67 -3.36
C ILE A 9 14.73 2.58 -3.39
N SER A 10 14.14 2.56 -4.58
CA SER A 10 12.70 2.39 -4.81
C SER A 10 12.11 1.09 -4.26
N ALA A 11 12.92 0.09 -3.96
CA ALA A 11 12.47 -1.19 -3.38
C ALA A 11 12.34 -1.16 -1.85
N TRP A 12 12.95 -0.19 -1.15
CA TRP A 12 12.97 -0.09 0.33
C TRP A 12 12.32 1.17 0.85
N THR A 13 12.21 2.20 0.01
CA THR A 13 11.61 3.47 0.40
C THR A 13 10.19 3.60 -0.13
N VAL A 14 9.32 4.16 0.70
CA VAL A 14 7.96 4.55 0.34
C VAL A 14 7.84 6.07 0.18
N PHE A 15 8.97 6.81 0.18
CA PHE A 15 8.96 8.27 0.07
C PHE A 15 8.28 8.73 -1.23
N GLY A 16 7.29 9.62 -1.09
CA GLY A 16 6.49 10.12 -2.22
C GLY A 16 5.50 9.11 -2.79
N GLN A 17 5.28 7.98 -2.12
CA GLN A 17 4.33 6.96 -2.54
C GLN A 17 3.18 6.82 -1.52
N PRO A 18 1.95 6.55 -1.98
CA PRO A 18 0.85 6.24 -1.08
C PRO A 18 1.19 5.02 -0.22
N ILE A 19 1.16 5.17 1.10
CA ILE A 19 1.44 4.06 2.02
C ILE A 19 0.38 2.96 1.82
N ARG A 20 0.81 1.71 1.68
CA ARG A 20 -0.09 0.56 1.81
C ARG A 20 0.03 0.01 3.23
N THR A 21 -1.10 -0.28 3.85
CA THR A 21 -1.11 -1.00 5.12
C THR A 21 -1.09 -2.49 4.83
N ASN A 22 -0.64 -3.32 5.78
CA ASN A 22 -0.66 -4.77 5.64
C ASN A 22 -2.07 -5.29 5.26
N ASN A 23 -3.10 -4.56 5.66
CA ASN A 23 -4.52 -4.85 5.40
C ASN A 23 -4.85 -5.04 3.91
N ASP A 24 -4.10 -4.45 2.97
CA ASP A 24 -4.36 -4.69 1.54
C ASP A 24 -3.97 -6.13 1.15
N VAL A 25 -2.80 -6.59 1.62
CA VAL A 25 -2.28 -7.95 1.38
C VAL A 25 -3.07 -8.96 2.17
N GLU A 26 -3.34 -8.69 3.45
CA GLU A 26 -4.21 -9.51 4.30
C GLU A 26 -5.62 -9.58 3.72
N GLY A 27 -6.16 -8.46 3.22
CA GLY A 27 -7.49 -8.41 2.61
C GLY A 27 -7.55 -9.23 1.31
N TRP A 28 -6.52 -9.15 0.47
CA TRP A 28 -6.39 -10.01 -0.71
C TRP A 28 -6.32 -11.49 -0.31
N HIS A 29 -5.46 -11.84 0.66
CA HIS A 29 -5.31 -13.20 1.16
C HIS A 29 -6.62 -13.74 1.76
N ASN A 30 -7.32 -12.94 2.57
CA ASN A 30 -8.61 -13.30 3.15
C ASN A 30 -9.69 -13.53 2.09
N ARG A 31 -9.72 -12.71 1.03
CA ARG A 31 -10.63 -12.92 -0.11
C ARG A 31 -10.32 -14.22 -0.84
N LEU A 32 -9.04 -14.50 -1.07
CA LEU A 32 -8.59 -15.74 -1.70
C LEU A 32 -8.98 -16.95 -0.86
N ASN A 33 -8.72 -16.91 0.45
CA ASN A 33 -9.06 -17.97 1.39
C ASN A 33 -10.59 -18.23 1.45
N ARG A 34 -11.40 -17.15 1.36
CA ARG A 34 -12.86 -17.26 1.27
C ARG A 34 -13.31 -17.93 -0.03
N LYS A 35 -12.73 -17.56 -1.18
CA LYS A 35 -13.01 -18.21 -2.48
C LYS A 35 -12.65 -19.71 -2.45
N ALA A 36 -11.61 -20.04 -1.70
CA ALA A 36 -11.18 -21.41 -1.42
C ALA A 36 -12.04 -22.18 -0.39
N LYS A 37 -13.08 -21.55 0.18
CA LYS A 37 -13.98 -22.14 1.19
C LYS A 37 -13.31 -22.57 2.51
N GLY A 38 -12.12 -22.05 2.82
CA GLY A 38 -11.44 -22.20 4.11
C GLY A 38 -11.10 -23.65 4.50
N ALA A 39 -9.88 -24.09 4.18
CA ALA A 39 -9.21 -25.29 4.70
C ALA A 39 -7.77 -25.34 4.13
N SER A 40 -6.98 -26.33 4.55
CA SER A 40 -5.74 -26.72 3.86
C SER A 40 -6.03 -26.98 2.37
N LEU A 41 -5.62 -26.03 1.52
CA LEU A 41 -5.82 -26.11 0.08
C LEU A 41 -4.79 -27.03 -0.52
N HIS A 42 -5.22 -28.19 -1.02
CA HIS A 42 -4.40 -28.97 -1.93
C HIS A 42 -3.97 -28.11 -3.12
N LEU A 43 -2.71 -28.28 -3.54
CA LEU A 43 -2.06 -27.47 -4.59
C LEU A 43 -2.94 -27.25 -5.83
N TYR A 44 -3.62 -28.30 -6.31
CA TYR A 44 -4.48 -28.23 -7.50
C TYR A 44 -5.69 -27.29 -7.33
N VAL A 45 -6.27 -27.24 -6.13
CA VAL A 45 -7.39 -26.33 -5.84
C VAL A 45 -6.87 -24.90 -5.77
N MET A 46 -5.72 -24.68 -5.13
CA MET A 46 -5.06 -23.37 -5.09
C MET A 46 -4.74 -22.86 -6.50
N LEU A 47 -4.15 -23.70 -7.36
CA LEU A 47 -3.83 -23.35 -8.75
C LEU A 47 -5.08 -22.94 -9.54
N LYS A 48 -6.20 -23.64 -9.35
CA LYS A 48 -7.46 -23.30 -10.01
C LYS A 48 -7.97 -21.93 -9.57
N VAL A 49 -8.02 -21.67 -8.25
CA VAL A 49 -8.48 -20.37 -7.71
C VAL A 49 -7.57 -19.22 -8.19
N LEU A 50 -6.25 -19.43 -8.20
CA LEU A 50 -5.29 -18.45 -8.70
C LEU A 50 -5.47 -18.20 -10.21
N SER A 51 -5.67 -19.26 -11.00
CA SER A 51 -5.94 -19.12 -12.44
C SER A 51 -7.23 -18.34 -12.69
N ASP A 52 -8.27 -18.57 -11.89
CA ASP A 52 -9.53 -17.84 -12.00
C ASP A 52 -9.38 -16.37 -11.59
N GLU A 53 -8.63 -16.06 -10.53
CA GLU A 53 -8.31 -14.66 -10.15
C GLU A 53 -7.52 -13.96 -11.26
N ALA A 54 -6.54 -14.63 -11.87
CA ALA A 54 -5.69 -14.09 -12.93
C ALA A 54 -6.50 -13.68 -14.18
N ARG A 55 -7.60 -14.37 -14.49
CA ARG A 55 -8.49 -14.03 -15.62
C ARG A 55 -9.12 -12.65 -15.50
N TYR A 56 -9.26 -12.11 -14.28
CA TYR A 56 -9.84 -10.79 -14.07
C TYR A 56 -8.82 -9.64 -14.14
N LEU A 57 -7.51 -9.95 -14.15
CA LEU A 57 -6.47 -8.92 -14.14
C LEU A 57 -6.55 -7.94 -15.33
N PRO A 58 -6.78 -8.38 -16.59
CA PRO A 58 -6.85 -7.43 -17.71
C PRO A 58 -7.97 -6.40 -17.53
N MET A 59 -9.15 -6.84 -17.07
CA MET A 59 -10.29 -5.96 -16.80
C MET A 59 -9.99 -5.00 -15.65
N GLN A 60 -9.37 -5.47 -14.57
CA GLN A 60 -8.98 -4.60 -13.46
C GLN A 60 -7.95 -3.55 -13.88
N ILE A 61 -6.94 -3.93 -14.66
CA ILE A 61 -5.95 -3.01 -15.22
C ILE A 61 -6.64 -1.94 -16.07
N GLN A 62 -7.56 -2.35 -16.95
CA GLN A 62 -8.33 -1.42 -17.77
C GLN A 62 -9.14 -0.44 -16.91
N LEU A 63 -9.90 -0.94 -15.92
CA LEU A 63 -10.71 -0.08 -15.05
C LEU A 63 -9.87 0.90 -14.22
N VAL A 64 -8.67 0.50 -13.77
CA VAL A 64 -7.73 1.40 -13.09
C VAL A 64 -7.19 2.45 -14.07
N SER A 65 -6.82 2.04 -15.29
CA SER A 65 -6.31 2.96 -16.32
C SER A 65 -7.36 4.01 -16.73
N GLU A 66 -8.63 3.61 -16.79
CA GLU A 66 -9.76 4.49 -17.07
C GLU A 66 -10.24 5.28 -15.85
N HIS A 67 -9.55 5.15 -14.70
CA HIS A 67 -9.91 5.80 -13.42
C HIS A 67 -11.31 5.43 -12.90
N LYS A 68 -11.91 4.34 -13.42
CA LYS A 68 -13.22 3.82 -13.01
C LYS A 68 -13.15 2.96 -11.76
N LEU A 69 -11.98 2.41 -11.47
CA LEU A 69 -11.70 1.69 -10.23
C LEU A 69 -10.76 2.52 -9.37
N THR A 70 -11.28 3.03 -8.25
CA THR A 70 -10.49 3.75 -7.25
C THR A 70 -10.37 2.93 -5.98
N ARG A 71 -9.25 3.08 -5.29
CA ARG A 71 -9.04 2.43 -3.99
C ARG A 71 -9.95 3.09 -2.96
N TYR A 72 -10.78 2.30 -2.30
CA TYR A 72 -11.46 2.76 -1.09
C TYR A 72 -10.44 2.95 0.03
N GLN A 73 -10.37 4.16 0.58
CA GLN A 73 -9.57 4.48 1.75
C GLN A 73 -10.49 4.99 2.86
N ARG A 74 -10.27 4.50 4.09
CA ARG A 74 -10.96 5.03 5.27
C ARG A 74 -10.55 6.49 5.49
N ALA A 75 -11.47 7.32 5.98
CA ALA A 75 -11.23 8.74 6.21
C ALA A 75 -9.98 9.01 7.07
N ALA A 76 -9.77 8.23 8.14
CA ALA A 76 -8.58 8.34 8.99
C ALA A 76 -7.28 8.08 8.22
N THR A 77 -7.23 7.00 7.43
CA THR A 77 -6.07 6.66 6.60
C THR A 77 -5.82 7.74 5.54
N LYS A 78 -6.88 8.22 4.89
CA LYS A 78 -6.79 9.30 3.91
C LYS A 78 -6.19 10.56 4.54
N ARG A 79 -6.65 10.95 5.74
CA ARG A 79 -6.14 12.11 6.49
C ARG A 79 -4.65 11.97 6.81
N SER A 80 -4.23 10.83 7.37
CA SER A 80 -2.83 10.59 7.68
C SER A 80 -1.94 10.60 6.43
N GLN A 81 -2.42 10.03 5.31
CA GLN A 81 -1.70 10.08 4.04
C GLN A 81 -1.59 11.48 3.46
N SER A 82 -2.66 12.28 3.49
CA SER A 82 -2.60 13.66 3.03
C SER A 82 -1.56 14.47 3.81
N LYS A 83 -1.57 14.38 5.14
CA LYS A 83 -0.59 15.08 6.00
C LYS A 83 0.85 14.64 5.72
N LEU A 84 1.07 13.35 5.49
CA LEU A 84 2.38 12.81 5.14
C LEU A 84 2.86 13.30 3.76
N MET A 85 1.96 13.37 2.78
CA MET A 85 2.27 13.89 1.44
C MET A 85 2.65 15.38 1.51
N GLU A 86 1.90 16.18 2.27
CA GLU A 86 2.21 17.60 2.49
C GLU A 86 3.59 17.80 3.13
N LEU A 87 3.96 16.97 4.11
CA LEU A 87 5.29 17.00 4.74
C LEU A 87 6.39 16.65 3.74
N TRP A 88 6.16 15.65 2.89
CA TRP A 88 7.11 15.30 1.83
C TRP A 88 7.26 16.40 0.79
N ASP A 89 6.17 17.07 0.40
CA ASP A 89 6.20 18.20 -0.53
C ASP A 89 6.94 19.41 0.07
N SER A 90 6.72 19.68 1.36
CA SER A 90 7.43 20.72 2.11
C SER A 90 8.93 20.43 2.21
N TYR A 91 9.30 19.17 2.45
CA TYR A 91 10.71 18.72 2.43
C TYR A 91 11.33 18.85 1.04
N ARG A 92 10.62 18.44 -0.03
CA ARG A 92 11.08 18.60 -1.43
C ARG A 92 11.29 20.07 -1.79
N SER A 93 10.47 20.96 -1.24
CA SER A 93 10.57 22.41 -1.41
C SER A 93 11.63 23.07 -0.52
N GLN A 94 12.44 22.27 0.20
CA GLN A 94 13.51 22.72 1.10
C GLN A 94 13.02 23.58 2.27
N GLN A 95 11.73 23.51 2.62
CA GLN A 95 11.14 24.24 3.74
C GLN A 95 11.30 23.51 5.08
N LEU A 96 11.61 22.22 5.04
CA LEU A 96 11.81 21.37 6.21
C LEU A 96 13.17 20.71 6.17
N THR A 97 13.83 20.61 7.33
CA THR A 97 15.01 19.76 7.48
C THR A 97 14.62 18.29 7.65
N VAL A 98 15.57 17.38 7.42
CA VAL A 98 15.34 15.94 7.60
C VAL A 98 14.91 15.61 9.03
N THR A 99 15.50 16.26 10.03
CA THR A 99 15.16 16.04 11.43
C THR A 99 13.72 16.45 11.72
N GLN A 100 13.30 17.61 11.23
CA GLN A 100 11.91 18.08 11.36
C GLN A 100 10.92 17.15 10.64
N LEU A 101 11.28 16.65 9.46
CA LEU A 101 10.47 15.69 8.72
C LEU A 101 10.29 14.40 9.53
N MET A 102 11.38 13.81 10.02
CA MET A 102 11.35 12.54 10.76
C MET A 102 10.53 12.65 12.05
N THR A 103 10.71 13.74 12.82
CA THR A 103 9.91 14.00 14.02
C THR A 103 8.43 14.14 13.69
N SER A 104 8.10 14.89 12.63
CA SER A 104 6.71 15.10 12.21
C SER A 104 6.04 13.82 11.71
N VAL A 105 6.77 12.97 10.98
CA VAL A 105 6.27 11.67 10.51
C VAL A 105 6.03 10.71 11.68
N ALA A 106 6.93 10.67 12.67
CA ALA A 106 6.75 9.83 13.85
C ALA A 106 5.43 10.13 14.58
N LEU A 107 5.06 11.42 14.69
CA LEU A 107 3.81 11.86 15.31
C LEU A 107 2.54 11.46 14.54
N ILE A 108 2.65 11.12 13.25
CA ILE A 108 1.51 10.70 12.42
C ILE A 108 1.22 9.20 12.60
N VAL A 109 2.24 8.40 12.87
CA VAL A 109 2.15 6.93 12.92
C VAL A 109 1.78 6.42 14.31
N VAL A 110 2.15 7.14 15.37
CA VAL A 110 1.72 6.78 16.73
C VAL A 110 0.20 6.91 16.80
N PRO A 111 -0.55 5.81 17.05
CA PRO A 111 -1.97 5.92 17.35
C PRO A 111 -2.08 6.83 18.57
N SER A 112 -3.05 7.75 18.59
CA SER A 112 -3.44 8.37 19.84
C SER A 112 -3.69 7.24 20.83
N VAL A 113 -2.77 7.06 21.78
CA VAL A 113 -3.00 6.26 22.96
C VAL A 113 -4.07 7.05 23.70
N GLU A 114 -5.32 6.74 23.41
CA GLU A 114 -6.45 7.27 24.17
C GLU A 114 -6.27 6.77 25.61
N GLN A 115 -6.16 7.74 26.51
CA GLN A 115 -6.28 7.58 27.96
C GLN A 115 -7.71 7.17 28.33
#